data_AF-G4TUX2-F1
#
_entry.id   AF-G4TUX2-F1
#
_cell.length_a   1.000
_cell.length_b   1.000
_cell.length_c   1.000
_cell.angle_alpha   90.00
_cell.angle_beta   90.00
_cell.angle_gamma   90.00
#
_symmetry.space_group_name_H-M   'P 1'
#
loop_
_entity.id
_entity.type
_entity.pdbx_description
1 polymer ?
#
loop_
_entity_poly.entity_id
_entity_poly.type
_entity_poly.pdbx_seq_one_letter_code
_entity_poly.pdbx_strand_id
1 'polypeptide(L)'
;MRPLLVLVIAFQALTSPASAKLDVKNKPQIRATTSFANFDARIMDHWGGGGGATWTISNDSVHPFVGRQFGGAKRKQIAGTRAFGSGYPWDSDNAATLSGRGFPFGTWPIWWGNDFMGTDEYNSTKDTIRPGGQLVTAPVQLIKAGSPFTNATEDEMYYILGDTQSVTFMMISFVTWCHVKPAWPTKFDPLSPNTPIRLENVFQYYRASSFALASTLYNNTFARTSIANSTESSPLPAQVEYSDYRQCVDSVISNALPVMNKPPLVQKKSVTYGIIFGILGIPMLLTAGYLLAFAWYCLSTMFSGPIARVRESADRKARAKAEREAGLAYEAFP
;
A
#
# COMPACT_ATOMS: atom_id res chain seq x y z
N MET A 1 4.46 -17.65 57.69
CA MET A 1 3.48 -17.78 56.59
C MET A 1 3.90 -16.84 55.48
N ARG A 2 4.15 -17.38 54.28
CA ARG A 2 4.66 -16.68 53.08
C ARG A 2 3.48 -16.07 52.31
N PRO A 3 3.64 -14.85 51.79
CA PRO A 3 3.33 -14.64 50.37
C PRO A 3 4.29 -13.62 49.74
N LEU A 4 5.33 -14.09 49.06
CA LEU A 4 6.20 -13.21 48.25
C LEU A 4 6.83 -13.93 47.06
N LEU A 5 6.22 -15.02 46.59
CA LEU A 5 6.80 -15.90 45.57
C LEU A 5 5.89 -16.14 44.36
N VAL A 6 5.11 -15.13 43.93
CA VAL A 6 4.27 -15.23 42.73
C VAL A 6 4.60 -14.16 41.68
N LEU A 7 5.40 -13.15 42.00
CA LEU A 7 5.59 -12.01 41.08
C LEU A 7 6.79 -12.09 40.11
N VAL A 8 7.56 -13.19 40.10
CA VAL A 8 8.82 -13.26 39.33
C VAL A 8 8.75 -14.09 38.04
N ILE A 9 7.66 -14.85 37.80
CA ILE A 9 7.58 -15.74 36.62
C ILE A 9 6.90 -15.09 35.39
N ALA A 10 6.34 -13.88 35.52
CA ALA A 10 5.63 -13.23 34.40
C ALA A 10 6.50 -12.35 33.47
N PHE A 11 7.81 -12.27 33.67
CA PHE A 11 8.67 -11.28 32.98
C PHE A 11 9.74 -11.87 32.03
N GLN A 12 9.54 -13.09 31.51
CA GLN A 12 10.49 -13.70 30.55
C GLN A 12 9.88 -14.15 29.21
N ALA A 13 8.67 -13.74 28.85
CA ALA A 13 8.01 -14.19 27.61
C ALA A 13 7.81 -13.10 26.53
N LEU A 14 8.64 -12.04 26.51
CA LEU A 14 8.51 -10.96 25.51
C LEU A 14 9.88 -10.45 25.02
N THR A 15 10.66 -11.32 24.41
CA THR A 15 11.70 -10.89 23.45
C THR A 15 11.62 -11.73 22.18
N SER A 16 10.42 -11.76 21.57
CA SER A 16 10.39 -11.97 20.13
C SER A 16 11.10 -10.78 19.48
N PRO A 17 12.03 -10.99 18.54
CA PRO A 17 12.64 -9.88 17.82
C PRO A 17 11.51 -9.11 17.14
N ALA A 18 11.30 -7.88 17.57
CA ALA A 18 10.39 -6.96 16.90
C ALA A 18 10.88 -6.83 15.47
N SER A 19 10.17 -7.48 14.54
CA SER A 19 10.32 -7.23 13.11
C SER A 19 9.93 -5.77 12.91
N ALA A 20 10.94 -4.89 12.93
CA ALA A 20 10.77 -3.46 12.81
C ALA A 20 10.09 -3.19 11.45
N LYS A 21 8.80 -2.87 11.49
CA LYS A 21 8.09 -2.39 10.31
C LYS A 21 8.62 -1.00 10.01
N LEU A 22 9.53 -0.91 9.04
CA LEU A 22 9.99 0.37 8.50
C LEU A 22 8.78 1.05 7.82
N ASP A 23 8.21 2.06 8.49
CA ASP A 23 7.13 2.88 7.94
C ASP A 23 7.71 4.07 7.18
N VAL A 24 7.93 3.90 5.88
CA VAL A 24 8.39 4.98 4.99
C VAL A 24 7.19 5.86 4.65
N LYS A 25 7.16 7.10 5.15
CA LYS A 25 6.01 8.03 4.98
C LYS A 25 5.79 8.56 3.56
N ASN A 26 6.75 8.39 2.65
CA ASN A 26 6.63 8.76 1.23
C ASN A 26 7.26 7.66 0.37
N LYS A 27 6.49 6.59 0.13
CA LYS A 27 6.92 5.48 -0.73
C LYS A 27 6.76 5.89 -2.19
N PRO A 28 7.78 5.73 -3.05
CA PRO A 28 7.58 5.81 -4.49
C PRO A 28 6.45 4.86 -4.93
N GLN A 29 5.56 5.37 -5.76
CA GLN A 29 4.34 4.68 -6.19
C GLN A 29 4.34 4.53 -7.70
N ILE A 30 3.98 3.34 -8.17
CA ILE A 30 3.72 3.06 -9.58
C ILE A 30 2.23 2.88 -9.76
N ARG A 31 1.65 3.57 -10.75
CA ARG A 31 0.25 3.38 -11.14
C ARG A 31 0.17 2.25 -12.16
N ALA A 32 -0.65 1.25 -11.86
CA ALA A 32 -1.03 0.19 -12.77
C ALA A 32 -2.47 0.44 -13.25
N THR A 33 -2.62 0.90 -14.48
CA THR A 33 -3.93 1.12 -15.11
C THR A 33 -4.60 -0.22 -15.36
N THR A 34 -5.80 -0.40 -14.84
CA THR A 34 -6.60 -1.63 -14.98
C THR A 34 -7.80 -1.43 -15.89
N SER A 35 -8.16 -0.19 -16.20
CA SER A 35 -9.19 0.16 -17.17
C SER A 35 -8.82 1.42 -17.93
N PHE A 36 -8.82 1.35 -19.26
CA PHE A 36 -8.63 2.50 -20.15
C PHE A 36 -9.93 3.24 -20.45
N ALA A 37 -11.09 2.61 -20.24
CA ALA A 37 -12.38 3.26 -20.35
C ALA A 37 -12.60 4.31 -19.25
N ASN A 38 -12.31 3.93 -18.00
CA ASN A 38 -12.56 4.77 -16.82
C ASN A 38 -11.28 5.31 -16.16
N PHE A 39 -10.10 5.02 -16.74
CA PHE A 39 -8.79 5.31 -16.15
C PHE A 39 -8.63 4.82 -14.70
N ASP A 40 -9.30 3.70 -14.36
CA ASP A 40 -9.11 3.08 -13.06
C ASP A 40 -7.68 2.54 -12.96
N ALA A 41 -7.03 2.86 -11.85
CA ALA A 41 -5.64 2.50 -11.61
C ALA A 41 -5.46 2.05 -10.17
N ARG A 42 -4.54 1.13 -9.99
CA ARG A 42 -4.10 0.65 -8.70
C ARG A 42 -2.66 1.06 -8.45
N ILE A 43 -2.28 0.99 -7.18
CA ILE A 43 -1.00 1.50 -6.71
C ILE A 43 -0.12 0.33 -6.29
N MET A 44 1.08 0.30 -6.88
CA MET A 44 2.18 -0.53 -6.42
C MET A 44 3.13 0.35 -5.61
N ASP A 45 3.38 -0.01 -4.35
CA ASP A 45 4.32 0.74 -3.51
C ASP A 45 5.67 0.04 -3.45
N HIS A 46 6.70 0.86 -3.58
CA HIS A 46 8.06 0.53 -3.16
C HIS A 46 8.09 0.28 -1.65
N TRP A 47 8.67 -0.84 -1.19
CA TRP A 47 8.57 -1.31 0.21
C TRP A 47 7.13 -1.52 0.72
N GLY A 48 6.15 -1.69 -0.18
CA GLY A 48 4.76 -2.04 0.16
C GLY A 48 4.62 -3.50 0.58
N GLY A 49 3.73 -3.84 1.51
CA GLY A 49 3.56 -5.24 1.95
C GLY A 49 2.88 -6.16 0.91
N GLY A 50 2.25 -5.56 -0.10
CA GLY A 50 1.39 -6.25 -1.03
C GLY A 50 0.07 -6.73 -0.41
N GLY A 51 -0.63 -7.61 -1.13
CA GLY A 51 -1.83 -8.31 -0.67
C GLY A 51 -3.13 -7.66 -1.15
N GLY A 52 -4.19 -7.86 -0.36
CA GLY A 52 -5.56 -7.50 -0.75
C GLY A 52 -6.30 -8.67 -1.38
N ALA A 53 -7.54 -8.43 -1.81
CA ALA A 53 -8.26 -9.38 -2.64
C ALA A 53 -7.72 -9.34 -4.07
N THR A 54 -7.68 -10.51 -4.72
CA THR A 54 -7.52 -10.58 -6.18
C THR A 54 -8.73 -9.92 -6.84
N TRP A 55 -8.55 -9.31 -8.00
CA TRP A 55 -9.66 -8.81 -8.81
C TRP A 55 -9.46 -9.19 -10.27
N THR A 56 -10.55 -9.20 -11.02
CA THR A 56 -10.53 -9.52 -12.45
C THR A 56 -10.67 -8.24 -13.27
N ILE A 57 -9.87 -8.11 -14.32
CA ILE A 57 -10.00 -7.00 -15.29
C ILE A 57 -11.35 -7.16 -15.99
N SER A 58 -12.19 -6.14 -15.88
CA SER A 58 -13.56 -6.16 -16.39
C SER A 58 -13.61 -6.10 -17.93
N ASN A 59 -14.67 -6.66 -18.53
CA ASN A 59 -14.81 -6.70 -19.99
C ASN A 59 -15.02 -5.31 -20.62
N ASP A 60 -15.55 -4.36 -19.87
CA ASP A 60 -15.77 -2.96 -20.27
C ASP A 60 -14.51 -2.08 -20.13
N SER A 61 -13.37 -2.65 -19.74
CA SER A 61 -12.15 -1.90 -19.43
C SER A 61 -11.34 -1.45 -20.65
N VAL A 62 -11.63 -1.99 -21.86
CA VAL A 62 -10.83 -1.79 -23.09
C VAL A 62 -9.36 -2.22 -22.90
N HIS A 63 -9.06 -2.99 -21.86
CA HIS A 63 -7.72 -3.46 -21.54
C HIS A 63 -7.38 -4.73 -22.34
N PRO A 64 -6.15 -4.92 -22.84
CA PRO A 64 -5.82 -6.10 -23.65
C PRO A 64 -5.84 -7.43 -22.88
N PHE A 65 -5.86 -7.35 -21.55
CA PHE A 65 -5.87 -8.51 -20.65
C PHE A 65 -7.21 -8.65 -19.90
N VAL A 66 -8.31 -8.33 -20.57
CA VAL A 66 -9.67 -8.55 -20.06
C VAL A 66 -9.86 -9.99 -19.55
N GLY A 67 -10.55 -10.16 -18.43
CA GLY A 67 -10.81 -11.46 -17.79
C GLY A 67 -9.66 -12.00 -16.93
N ARG A 68 -8.51 -11.33 -16.91
CA ARG A 68 -7.34 -11.78 -16.13
C ARG A 68 -7.38 -11.28 -14.69
N GLN A 69 -6.92 -12.12 -13.77
CA GLN A 69 -6.76 -11.74 -12.37
C GLN A 69 -5.56 -10.81 -12.17
N PHE A 70 -5.64 -9.92 -11.19
CA PHE A 70 -4.62 -8.92 -10.89
C PHE A 70 -4.51 -8.73 -9.37
N GLY A 71 -3.28 -8.44 -8.89
CA GLY A 71 -3.00 -8.17 -7.47
C GLY A 71 -3.32 -9.33 -6.53
N GLY A 72 -3.28 -9.08 -5.21
CA GLY A 72 -3.57 -10.07 -4.16
C GLY A 72 -2.33 -10.73 -3.53
N ALA A 73 -1.15 -10.57 -4.12
CA ALA A 73 0.05 -11.29 -3.70
C ALA A 73 0.79 -10.54 -2.62
N LYS A 74 1.28 -11.30 -1.64
CA LYS A 74 2.03 -10.75 -0.53
C LYS A 74 3.50 -10.64 -0.93
N ARG A 75 4.20 -9.63 -0.42
CA ARG A 75 5.64 -9.45 -0.65
C ARG A 75 6.47 -10.70 -0.37
N LYS A 76 6.10 -11.47 0.66
CA LYS A 76 6.78 -12.73 1.00
C LYS A 76 6.76 -13.80 -0.12
N GLN A 77 5.98 -13.60 -1.18
CA GLN A 77 5.85 -14.51 -2.31
C GLN A 77 6.57 -13.98 -3.56
N ILE A 78 7.32 -12.86 -3.47
CA ILE A 78 7.86 -12.22 -4.67
C ILE A 78 9.00 -13.02 -5.29
N ALA A 79 9.76 -13.76 -4.50
CA ALA A 79 10.88 -14.56 -5.01
C ALA A 79 10.34 -15.74 -5.81
N GLY A 80 10.74 -15.84 -7.07
CA GLY A 80 10.52 -16.99 -7.93
C GLY A 80 11.68 -17.99 -7.84
N THR A 81 11.92 -18.69 -8.93
CA THR A 81 13.08 -19.58 -9.12
C THR A 81 13.92 -19.08 -10.30
N ARG A 82 14.85 -19.90 -10.78
CA ARG A 82 15.63 -19.64 -12.00
C ARG A 82 14.85 -19.93 -13.28
N ALA A 83 13.69 -20.59 -13.17
CA ALA A 83 12.82 -20.89 -14.30
C ALA A 83 11.93 -19.67 -14.61
N PHE A 84 11.87 -19.30 -15.89
CA PHE A 84 10.94 -18.28 -16.35
C PHE A 84 9.51 -18.80 -16.18
N GLY A 85 8.61 -17.93 -15.70
CA GLY A 85 7.25 -18.33 -15.35
C GLY A 85 7.04 -18.71 -13.89
N SER A 86 8.10 -18.78 -13.08
CA SER A 86 8.02 -19.07 -11.66
C SER A 86 7.54 -17.86 -10.83
N GLY A 87 7.23 -18.10 -9.55
CA GLY A 87 6.86 -17.05 -8.59
C GLY A 87 5.38 -16.67 -8.59
N TYR A 88 4.51 -17.53 -9.14
CA TYR A 88 3.06 -17.36 -9.10
C TYR A 88 2.47 -17.93 -7.80
N PRO A 89 1.74 -17.13 -7.00
CA PRO A 89 1.25 -17.54 -5.69
C PRO A 89 -0.04 -18.38 -5.68
N TRP A 90 -0.87 -18.33 -6.72
CA TRP A 90 -2.16 -19.04 -6.76
C TRP A 90 -2.56 -19.53 -8.16
N ASP A 91 -1.67 -19.42 -9.15
CA ASP A 91 -2.04 -19.64 -10.54
C ASP A 91 -1.65 -21.03 -11.03
N SER A 92 -2.57 -21.62 -11.79
CA SER A 92 -2.90 -23.04 -11.76
C SER A 92 -2.37 -23.87 -12.94
N ASP A 93 -2.30 -25.18 -12.67
CA ASP A 93 -2.37 -26.39 -13.49
C ASP A 93 -1.38 -26.62 -14.65
N ASN A 94 -1.08 -25.64 -15.51
CA ASN A 94 -0.20 -25.88 -16.66
C ASN A 94 1.13 -25.13 -16.55
N ALA A 95 2.12 -25.79 -15.96
CA ALA A 95 3.49 -25.26 -15.87
C ALA A 95 4.12 -24.94 -17.24
N ALA A 96 3.56 -25.43 -18.35
CA ALA A 96 4.21 -25.29 -19.65
C ALA A 96 3.97 -23.96 -20.38
N THR A 97 3.02 -23.14 -19.92
CA THR A 97 2.67 -21.88 -20.59
C THR A 97 2.42 -20.73 -19.62
N LEU A 98 2.67 -19.51 -20.10
CA LEU A 98 2.31 -18.25 -19.43
C LEU A 98 1.12 -17.54 -20.06
N SER A 99 0.61 -18.07 -21.17
CA SER A 99 -0.68 -17.65 -21.71
C SER A 99 -1.78 -17.90 -20.67
N GLY A 100 -2.79 -17.04 -20.61
CA GLY A 100 -3.90 -17.22 -19.66
C GLY A 100 -3.64 -16.80 -18.19
N ARG A 101 -2.39 -16.63 -17.75
CA ARG A 101 -2.03 -16.36 -16.33
C ARG A 101 -2.34 -14.96 -15.80
N GLY A 102 -2.77 -14.86 -14.54
CA GLY A 102 -2.99 -13.59 -13.86
C GLY A 102 -1.73 -12.75 -13.63
N PHE A 103 -1.89 -11.60 -12.99
CA PHE A 103 -0.81 -10.66 -12.68
C PHE A 103 -0.76 -10.39 -11.17
N PRO A 104 -0.27 -11.36 -10.38
CA PRO A 104 -0.41 -11.39 -8.93
C PRO A 104 0.16 -10.18 -8.18
N PHE A 105 1.17 -9.55 -8.76
CA PHE A 105 1.85 -8.40 -8.17
C PHE A 105 1.61 -7.09 -8.92
N GLY A 106 0.77 -7.10 -9.94
CA GLY A 106 0.38 -5.89 -10.66
C GLY A 106 1.09 -5.64 -11.99
N THR A 107 1.96 -6.54 -12.41
CA THR A 107 2.75 -6.46 -13.64
C THR A 107 2.78 -7.81 -14.32
N TRP A 108 2.76 -7.81 -15.64
CA TRP A 108 2.89 -9.04 -16.42
C TRP A 108 4.37 -9.45 -16.65
N PRO A 109 4.62 -10.72 -17.01
CA PRO A 109 5.99 -11.22 -17.21
C PRO A 109 6.85 -10.40 -18.18
N ILE A 110 8.16 -10.58 -18.07
CA ILE A 110 9.15 -10.09 -19.04
C ILE A 110 8.93 -10.84 -20.36
N TRP A 111 9.06 -10.15 -21.48
CA TRP A 111 8.97 -10.77 -22.80
C TRP A 111 10.36 -11.14 -23.31
N TRP A 112 10.52 -12.38 -23.78
CA TRP A 112 11.79 -12.93 -24.29
C TRP A 112 11.77 -13.23 -25.80
N GLY A 113 10.68 -12.87 -26.50
CA GLY A 113 10.55 -13.07 -27.94
C GLY A 113 10.21 -14.50 -28.38
N ASN A 114 9.83 -14.63 -29.65
CA ASN A 114 9.61 -15.89 -30.38
C ASN A 114 8.62 -16.85 -29.70
N ASP A 115 7.47 -16.35 -29.23
CA ASP A 115 6.41 -17.15 -28.60
C ASP A 115 6.90 -18.05 -27.46
N PHE A 116 7.93 -17.60 -26.73
CA PHE A 116 8.52 -18.40 -25.66
C PHE A 116 7.50 -18.70 -24.55
N MET A 117 7.37 -19.97 -24.19
CA MET A 117 6.31 -20.50 -23.30
C MET A 117 4.89 -20.29 -23.83
N GLY A 118 4.73 -20.33 -25.15
CA GLY A 118 3.43 -20.31 -25.84
C GLY A 118 2.71 -18.98 -25.67
N THR A 119 3.44 -17.88 -25.53
CA THR A 119 2.84 -16.56 -25.49
C THR A 119 3.75 -15.44 -26.02
N ASP A 120 3.21 -14.69 -26.99
CA ASP A 120 3.63 -13.33 -27.35
C ASP A 120 2.62 -12.27 -26.82
N GLU A 121 1.78 -12.65 -25.84
CA GLU A 121 0.81 -11.75 -25.21
C GLU A 121 1.47 -10.49 -24.65
N TYR A 122 2.74 -10.55 -24.25
CA TYR A 122 3.46 -9.48 -23.55
C TYR A 122 4.49 -8.73 -24.41
N ASN A 123 4.40 -8.87 -25.73
CA ASN A 123 5.37 -8.32 -26.69
C ASN A 123 5.63 -6.79 -26.56
N SER A 124 6.67 -6.33 -27.26
CA SER A 124 7.11 -4.92 -27.26
C SER A 124 6.03 -3.90 -27.64
N THR A 125 5.00 -4.29 -28.40
CA THR A 125 3.86 -3.40 -28.71
C THR A 125 3.05 -2.98 -27.49
N LYS A 126 3.14 -3.73 -26.39
CA LYS A 126 2.44 -3.45 -25.12
C LYS A 126 3.33 -2.79 -24.08
N ASP A 127 4.57 -2.45 -24.41
CA ASP A 127 5.49 -1.75 -23.50
C ASP A 127 4.96 -0.36 -23.10
N THR A 128 4.20 0.29 -23.97
CA THR A 128 3.61 1.63 -23.73
C THR A 128 2.55 1.64 -22.63
N ILE A 129 1.88 0.50 -22.43
CA ILE A 129 0.83 0.34 -21.42
C ILE A 129 1.30 -0.50 -20.22
N ARG A 130 2.55 -0.96 -20.23
CA ARG A 130 3.15 -1.72 -19.13
C ARG A 130 3.15 -0.87 -17.86
N PRO A 131 2.62 -1.37 -16.72
CA PRO A 131 2.71 -0.66 -15.47
C PRO A 131 4.17 -0.40 -15.11
N GLY A 132 4.50 0.87 -14.85
CA GLY A 132 5.87 1.33 -14.63
C GLY A 132 6.67 1.63 -15.91
N GLY A 133 6.07 1.51 -17.09
CA GLY A 133 6.66 1.85 -18.38
C GLY A 133 7.36 0.68 -19.07
N GLN A 134 8.04 0.99 -20.18
CA GLN A 134 8.69 0.01 -21.04
C GLN A 134 9.70 -0.87 -20.31
N LEU A 135 9.99 -2.03 -20.89
CA LEU A 135 10.98 -2.97 -20.40
C LEU A 135 12.40 -2.40 -20.57
N VAL A 136 13.15 -2.37 -19.47
CA VAL A 136 14.52 -1.84 -19.42
C VAL A 136 15.43 -2.74 -18.62
N THR A 137 16.72 -2.64 -18.89
CA THR A 137 17.78 -3.25 -18.09
C THR A 137 18.70 -2.19 -17.50
N ALA A 138 19.33 -2.48 -16.36
CA ALA A 138 20.36 -1.63 -15.80
C ALA A 138 21.48 -2.50 -15.19
N PRO A 139 22.75 -2.09 -15.33
CA PRO A 139 23.85 -2.73 -14.64
C PRO A 139 23.82 -2.35 -13.16
N VAL A 140 24.12 -3.33 -12.31
CA VAL A 140 24.22 -3.24 -10.86
C VAL A 140 25.64 -3.64 -10.51
N GLN A 141 26.51 -2.63 -10.42
CA GLN A 141 27.93 -2.78 -10.14
C GLN A 141 28.27 -2.16 -8.79
N LEU A 142 29.14 -2.82 -8.03
CA LEU A 142 29.61 -2.32 -6.75
C LEU A 142 30.53 -1.09 -6.95
N ILE A 143 30.42 -0.07 -6.09
CA ILE A 143 31.29 1.12 -6.16
C ILE A 143 32.72 0.79 -5.73
N LYS A 144 32.86 -0.03 -4.67
CA LYS A 144 34.13 -0.35 -4.05
C LYS A 144 34.06 -1.71 -3.36
N ALA A 145 35.07 -2.55 -3.57
CA ALA A 145 35.17 -3.85 -2.90
C ALA A 145 35.73 -3.69 -1.48
N GLY A 146 35.41 -4.66 -0.63
CA GLY A 146 35.70 -4.61 0.80
C GLY A 146 34.48 -4.17 1.60
N SER A 147 34.69 -3.79 2.86
CA SER A 147 33.61 -3.56 3.85
C SER A 147 32.45 -2.71 3.30
N PRO A 148 31.19 -3.19 3.37
CA PRO A 148 30.73 -4.37 4.13
C PRO A 148 30.84 -5.72 3.39
N PHE A 149 31.29 -5.75 2.14
CA PHE A 149 31.33 -6.95 1.30
C PHE A 149 32.74 -7.53 1.22
N THR A 150 33.01 -8.59 1.99
CA THR A 150 34.33 -9.22 2.06
C THR A 150 34.59 -10.19 0.91
N ASN A 151 33.54 -10.73 0.29
CA ASN A 151 33.64 -11.76 -0.76
C ASN A 151 33.25 -11.26 -2.16
N ALA A 152 33.10 -9.94 -2.32
CA ALA A 152 32.76 -9.31 -3.60
C ALA A 152 33.97 -8.61 -4.23
N THR A 153 34.01 -8.56 -5.55
CA THR A 153 35.02 -7.81 -6.32
C THR A 153 34.41 -6.56 -6.97
N GLU A 154 35.23 -5.57 -7.30
CA GLU A 154 34.75 -4.33 -8.00
C GLU A 154 34.28 -4.62 -9.43
N ASP A 155 34.76 -5.72 -10.00
CA ASP A 155 34.38 -6.22 -11.31
C ASP A 155 33.08 -7.03 -11.28
N GLU A 156 32.53 -7.30 -10.09
CA GLU A 156 31.28 -8.02 -9.95
C GLU A 156 30.10 -7.17 -10.43
N MET A 157 29.47 -7.62 -11.51
CA MET A 157 28.38 -6.92 -12.16
C MET A 157 27.18 -7.86 -12.33
N TYR A 158 26.03 -7.35 -11.89
CA TYR A 158 24.73 -7.93 -12.14
C TYR A 158 23.93 -7.06 -13.10
N TYR A 159 22.88 -7.64 -13.65
CA TYR A 159 21.90 -6.91 -14.44
C TYR A 159 20.52 -7.14 -13.85
N ILE A 160 19.77 -6.06 -13.69
CA ILE A 160 18.35 -6.13 -13.38
C ILE A 160 17.55 -5.87 -14.64
N LEU A 161 16.38 -6.50 -14.73
CA LEU A 161 15.47 -6.39 -15.87
C LEU A 161 14.05 -6.22 -15.33
N GLY A 162 13.30 -5.25 -15.84
CA GLY A 162 11.95 -4.95 -15.41
C GLY A 162 11.37 -3.70 -16.08
N ASP A 163 10.25 -3.19 -15.58
CA ASP A 163 9.69 -1.92 -16.04
C ASP A 163 10.55 -0.73 -15.58
N THR A 164 10.48 0.37 -16.34
CA THR A 164 11.33 1.55 -16.17
C THR A 164 11.29 2.13 -14.76
N GLN A 165 10.09 2.28 -14.18
CA GLN A 165 9.93 2.84 -12.84
C GLN A 165 10.42 1.87 -11.76
N SER A 166 10.13 0.57 -11.85
CA SER A 166 10.64 -0.42 -10.89
C SER A 166 12.16 -0.47 -10.91
N VAL A 167 12.79 -0.53 -12.09
CA VAL A 167 14.26 -0.54 -12.20
C VAL A 167 14.87 0.74 -11.63
N THR A 168 14.26 1.90 -11.90
CA THR A 168 14.72 3.20 -11.37
C THR A 168 14.64 3.26 -9.84
N PHE A 169 13.51 2.85 -9.24
CA PHE A 169 13.35 2.86 -7.78
C PHE A 169 14.22 1.79 -7.09
N MET A 170 14.44 0.65 -7.74
CA MET A 170 15.39 -0.34 -7.28
C MET A 170 16.82 0.18 -7.29
N MET A 171 17.23 0.91 -8.33
CA MET A 171 18.56 1.52 -8.39
C MET A 171 18.80 2.48 -7.21
N ILE A 172 17.82 3.33 -6.87
CA ILE A 172 17.90 4.21 -5.67
C ILE A 172 18.13 3.38 -4.40
N SER A 173 17.44 2.23 -4.29
CA SER A 173 17.57 1.34 -3.13
C SER A 173 18.93 0.66 -3.09
N PHE A 174 19.44 0.21 -4.23
CA PHE A 174 20.76 -0.41 -4.32
C PHE A 174 21.88 0.56 -4.01
N VAL A 175 21.80 1.80 -4.48
CA VAL A 175 22.76 2.87 -4.13
C VAL A 175 22.78 3.08 -2.61
N THR A 176 21.60 3.11 -1.99
CA THR A 176 21.45 3.38 -0.55
C THR A 176 21.92 2.21 0.33
N TRP A 177 21.55 0.98 -0.03
CA TRP A 177 21.69 -0.19 0.85
C TRP A 177 22.83 -1.13 0.46
N CYS A 178 23.22 -1.17 -0.81
CA CYS A 178 24.25 -2.07 -1.33
C CYS A 178 25.43 -1.35 -1.99
N HIS A 179 25.57 -0.03 -1.80
CA HIS A 179 26.67 0.78 -2.33
C HIS A 179 26.92 0.58 -3.84
N VAL A 180 25.83 0.51 -4.59
CA VAL A 180 25.86 0.31 -6.05
C VAL A 180 26.15 1.61 -6.78
N LYS A 181 26.93 1.53 -7.86
CA LYS A 181 27.23 2.64 -8.74
C LYS A 181 25.94 3.05 -9.47
N PRO A 182 25.48 4.31 -9.35
CA PRO A 182 24.28 4.75 -10.03
C PRO A 182 24.39 4.53 -11.54
N ALA A 183 23.40 3.86 -12.12
CA ALA A 183 23.31 3.63 -13.56
C ALA A 183 21.91 3.93 -14.08
N TRP A 184 21.84 4.49 -15.29
CA TRP A 184 20.57 4.78 -15.94
C TRP A 184 20.04 3.52 -16.65
N PRO A 185 18.72 3.24 -16.57
CA PRO A 185 18.14 2.13 -17.30
C PRO A 185 18.22 2.34 -18.82
N THR A 186 18.55 1.29 -19.55
CA THR A 186 18.54 1.26 -21.01
C THR A 186 17.40 0.38 -21.51
N LYS A 187 16.84 0.72 -22.67
CA LYS A 187 15.77 -0.08 -23.28
C LYS A 187 16.26 -1.50 -23.50
N PHE A 188 15.49 -2.48 -23.04
CA PHE A 188 15.78 -3.88 -23.28
C PHE A 188 15.01 -4.38 -24.50
N ASP A 189 15.71 -5.08 -25.38
CA ASP A 189 15.12 -5.77 -26.53
C ASP A 189 15.68 -7.19 -26.58
N PRO A 190 14.86 -8.23 -26.33
CA PRO A 190 15.34 -9.61 -26.31
C PRO A 190 15.75 -10.14 -27.69
N LEU A 191 15.31 -9.49 -28.78
CA LEU A 191 15.63 -9.90 -30.15
C LEU A 191 16.88 -9.19 -30.70
N SER A 192 17.34 -8.13 -30.01
CA SER A 192 18.53 -7.40 -30.44
C SER A 192 19.81 -8.23 -30.23
N PRO A 193 20.70 -8.33 -31.23
CA PRO A 193 21.95 -9.07 -31.09
C PRO A 193 22.89 -8.44 -30.05
N ASN A 194 22.72 -7.15 -29.78
CA ASN A 194 23.55 -6.36 -28.85
C ASN A 194 22.98 -6.32 -27.42
N THR A 195 21.97 -7.15 -27.11
CA THR A 195 21.42 -7.20 -25.75
C THR A 195 22.47 -7.76 -24.77
N PRO A 196 22.74 -7.09 -23.64
CA PRO A 196 23.80 -7.50 -22.71
C PRO A 196 23.48 -8.79 -21.96
N ILE A 197 22.19 -9.14 -21.86
CA ILE A 197 21.70 -10.30 -21.13
C ILE A 197 20.69 -11.07 -21.95
N ARG A 198 20.71 -12.39 -21.80
CA ARG A 198 19.75 -13.32 -22.38
C ARG A 198 19.04 -14.09 -21.27
N LEU A 199 18.02 -14.87 -21.67
CA LEU A 199 17.23 -15.69 -20.76
C LEU A 199 18.12 -16.62 -19.92
N GLU A 200 19.16 -17.19 -20.54
CA GLU A 200 20.09 -18.14 -19.91
C GLU A 200 20.94 -17.49 -18.82
N ASN A 201 21.10 -16.16 -18.84
CA ASN A 201 21.87 -15.43 -17.84
C ASN A 201 21.07 -15.10 -16.58
N VAL A 202 19.74 -15.30 -16.60
CA VAL A 202 18.88 -15.04 -15.46
C VAL A 202 19.01 -16.17 -14.44
N PHE A 203 19.39 -15.83 -13.22
CA PHE A 203 19.48 -16.80 -12.13
C PHE A 203 18.40 -16.62 -11.07
N GLN A 204 17.62 -15.54 -11.11
CA GLN A 204 16.52 -15.34 -10.19
C GLN A 204 15.43 -14.47 -10.82
N TYR A 205 14.22 -15.02 -10.92
CA TYR A 205 13.02 -14.27 -11.26
C TYR A 205 12.32 -13.77 -10.00
N TYR A 206 11.66 -12.63 -10.11
CA TYR A 206 10.83 -12.06 -9.07
C TYR A 206 9.49 -11.62 -9.63
N ARG A 207 8.52 -11.45 -8.72
CA ARG A 207 7.24 -10.81 -9.01
C ARG A 207 6.53 -11.54 -10.16
N ALA A 208 6.43 -12.87 -10.08
CA ALA A 208 5.86 -13.71 -11.13
C ALA A 208 6.54 -13.49 -12.50
N SER A 209 7.88 -13.53 -12.52
CA SER A 209 8.73 -13.35 -13.72
C SER A 209 8.58 -12.00 -14.45
N SER A 210 8.07 -10.97 -13.77
CA SER A 210 7.97 -9.61 -14.30
C SER A 210 9.15 -8.71 -13.92
N PHE A 211 10.07 -9.23 -13.11
CA PHE A 211 11.36 -8.64 -12.77
C PHE A 211 12.41 -9.76 -12.68
N ALA A 212 13.65 -9.51 -13.06
CA ALA A 212 14.70 -10.52 -13.06
C ALA A 212 16.06 -9.96 -12.65
N LEU A 213 16.88 -10.83 -12.06
CA LEU A 213 18.29 -10.61 -11.75
C LEU A 213 19.14 -11.60 -12.54
N ALA A 214 20.13 -11.08 -13.24
CA ALA A 214 20.96 -11.82 -14.19
C ALA A 214 22.45 -11.51 -14.00
N SER A 215 23.30 -12.45 -14.44
CA SER A 215 24.75 -12.28 -14.51
C SER A 215 25.26 -12.87 -15.81
N THR A 216 26.15 -12.15 -16.49
CA THR A 216 26.81 -12.64 -17.71
C THR A 216 27.74 -13.83 -17.46
N LEU A 217 28.13 -14.07 -16.21
CA LEU A 217 28.92 -15.23 -15.79
C LEU A 217 28.07 -16.50 -15.65
N TYR A 218 26.74 -16.37 -15.60
CA TYR A 218 25.83 -17.49 -15.47
C TYR A 218 25.25 -17.88 -16.83
N ASN A 219 25.17 -19.18 -17.09
CA ASN A 219 24.53 -19.71 -18.28
C ASN A 219 23.74 -20.97 -17.91
N ASN A 220 22.42 -20.82 -17.82
CA ASN A 220 21.51 -21.90 -17.51
C ASN A 220 21.04 -22.62 -18.78
N THR A 221 21.53 -23.83 -18.99
CA THR A 221 21.16 -24.68 -20.12
C THR A 221 19.68 -25.09 -20.09
N PHE A 222 19.04 -25.01 -18.92
CA PHE A 222 17.62 -25.32 -18.72
C PHE A 222 16.71 -24.10 -18.81
N ALA A 223 17.25 -22.89 -19.05
CA ALA A 223 16.45 -21.66 -19.04
C ALA A 223 15.32 -21.68 -20.08
N ARG A 224 15.55 -22.29 -21.23
CA ARG A 224 14.56 -22.43 -22.32
C ARG A 224 13.65 -23.65 -22.17
N THR A 225 13.71 -24.36 -21.04
CA THR A 225 12.73 -25.42 -20.77
C THR A 225 11.35 -24.78 -20.65
N SER A 226 10.36 -25.33 -21.36
CA SER A 226 8.99 -24.84 -21.33
C SER A 226 8.26 -25.32 -20.07
N ILE A 227 8.85 -25.19 -18.88
CA ILE A 227 8.28 -25.66 -17.61
C ILE A 227 8.55 -24.62 -16.51
N ALA A 228 7.56 -23.78 -16.24
CA ALA A 228 7.55 -22.68 -15.26
C ALA A 228 7.83 -23.13 -13.81
N ASN A 229 7.49 -24.38 -13.50
CA ASN A 229 7.69 -24.98 -12.17
C ASN A 229 8.92 -25.90 -12.11
N SER A 230 9.76 -25.90 -13.14
CA SER A 230 10.98 -26.69 -13.10
C SER A 230 11.92 -26.15 -12.02
N THR A 231 12.46 -27.06 -11.22
CA THR A 231 13.60 -26.78 -10.32
C THR A 231 14.93 -27.04 -11.02
N GLU A 232 14.91 -27.56 -12.25
CA GLU A 232 16.11 -27.81 -13.03
C GLU A 232 16.76 -26.48 -13.41
N SER A 233 18.01 -26.35 -13.00
CA SER A 233 18.85 -25.21 -13.38
C SER A 233 20.30 -25.62 -13.30
N SER A 234 21.12 -25.05 -14.17
CA SER A 234 22.57 -25.19 -14.03
C SER A 234 23.01 -24.61 -12.68
N PRO A 235 23.99 -25.23 -11.98
CA PRO A 235 24.49 -24.70 -10.72
C PRO A 235 25.05 -23.29 -10.92
N LEU A 236 24.88 -22.44 -9.90
CA LEU A 236 25.45 -21.11 -9.93
C LEU A 236 26.99 -21.22 -9.82
N PRO A 237 27.75 -20.40 -10.56
CA PRO A 237 29.18 -20.25 -10.33
C PRO A 237 29.43 -19.84 -8.89
N ALA A 238 30.44 -20.42 -8.23
CA ALA A 238 30.74 -20.15 -6.82
C ALA A 238 30.91 -18.65 -6.52
N GLN A 239 31.45 -17.90 -7.48
CA GLN A 239 31.61 -16.44 -7.42
C GLN A 239 30.26 -15.72 -7.26
N VAL A 240 29.21 -16.20 -7.93
CA VAL A 240 27.87 -15.66 -7.79
C VAL A 240 27.17 -16.28 -6.57
N GLU A 241 27.35 -17.58 -6.33
CA GLU A 241 26.67 -18.31 -5.27
C GLU A 241 26.99 -17.82 -3.85
N TYR A 242 28.24 -17.49 -3.59
CA TYR A 242 28.71 -17.12 -2.24
C TYR A 242 28.99 -15.63 -2.08
N SER A 243 28.65 -14.81 -3.09
CA SER A 243 28.77 -13.36 -3.00
C SER A 243 27.79 -12.77 -1.98
N ASP A 244 28.34 -12.03 -1.03
CA ASP A 244 27.61 -11.22 -0.05
C ASP A 244 26.98 -9.97 -0.70
N TYR A 245 27.64 -9.40 -1.72
CA TYR A 245 27.07 -8.34 -2.53
C TYR A 245 25.79 -8.79 -3.24
N ARG A 246 25.80 -9.98 -3.84
CA ARG A 246 24.58 -10.56 -4.44
C ARG A 246 23.48 -10.75 -3.41
N GLN A 247 23.81 -11.24 -2.21
CA GLN A 247 22.82 -11.42 -1.14
C GLN A 247 22.21 -10.07 -0.71
N CYS A 248 22.99 -8.99 -0.68
CA CYS A 248 22.46 -7.65 -0.47
C CYS A 248 21.46 -7.26 -1.56
N VAL A 249 21.84 -7.41 -2.83
CA VAL A 249 20.99 -7.09 -3.98
C VAL A 249 19.68 -7.89 -3.93
N ASP A 250 19.76 -9.20 -3.74
CA ASP A 250 18.59 -10.10 -3.63
C ASP A 250 17.68 -9.73 -2.45
N SER A 251 18.26 -9.43 -1.29
CA SER A 251 17.53 -8.98 -0.11
C SER A 251 16.82 -7.64 -0.34
N VAL A 252 17.49 -6.69 -0.99
CA VAL A 252 16.89 -5.40 -1.33
C VAL A 252 15.78 -5.56 -2.36
N ILE A 253 15.91 -6.43 -3.37
CA ILE A 253 14.80 -6.76 -4.29
C ILE A 253 13.62 -7.33 -3.50
N SER A 254 13.87 -8.32 -2.66
CA SER A 254 12.86 -8.98 -1.83
C SER A 254 12.08 -8.01 -0.95
N ASN A 255 12.74 -6.98 -0.42
CA ASN A 255 12.14 -6.02 0.49
C ASN A 255 11.57 -4.75 -0.16
N ALA A 256 12.21 -4.28 -1.24
CA ALA A 256 11.93 -2.99 -1.83
C ALA A 256 11.07 -3.06 -3.08
N LEU A 257 11.20 -4.11 -3.91
CA LEU A 257 10.57 -4.18 -5.24
C LEU A 257 9.09 -3.77 -5.20
N PRO A 258 8.63 -2.85 -6.07
CA PRO A 258 7.24 -2.40 -6.06
C PRO A 258 6.28 -3.57 -6.28
N VAL A 259 5.31 -3.69 -5.37
CA VAL A 259 4.24 -4.70 -5.42
C VAL A 259 2.89 -4.04 -5.26
N MET A 260 1.89 -4.56 -5.96
CA MET A 260 0.51 -4.11 -5.84
C MET A 260 0.00 -4.22 -4.40
N ASN A 261 -0.49 -3.11 -3.86
CA ASN A 261 -1.07 -3.11 -2.53
C ASN A 261 -2.55 -3.46 -2.52
N LYS A 262 -3.02 -3.78 -1.32
CA LYS A 262 -4.46 -3.76 -1.04
C LYS A 262 -5.05 -2.41 -1.44
N PRO A 263 -6.27 -2.39 -2.02
CA PRO A 263 -6.99 -1.15 -2.22
C PRO A 263 -7.05 -0.35 -0.91
N PRO A 264 -6.96 0.99 -0.96
CA PRO A 264 -7.12 1.79 0.24
C PRO A 264 -8.46 1.43 0.87
N LEU A 265 -8.44 1.05 2.15
CA LEU A 265 -9.68 0.92 2.89
C LEU A 265 -10.31 2.31 2.89
N VAL A 266 -11.43 2.46 2.18
CA VAL A 266 -12.24 3.66 2.28
C VAL A 266 -12.80 3.65 3.70
N GLN A 267 -12.03 4.19 4.65
CA GLN A 267 -12.54 4.54 5.96
C GLN A 267 -13.57 5.64 5.69
N LYS A 268 -14.84 5.24 5.59
CA LYS A 268 -15.96 6.17 5.58
C LYS A 268 -15.94 6.88 6.93
N LYS A 269 -15.15 7.96 7.06
CA LYS A 269 -15.02 8.75 8.29
C LYS A 269 -16.41 9.17 8.80
N SER A 270 -17.38 9.34 7.91
CA SER A 270 -18.80 9.55 8.22
C SER A 270 -19.39 8.49 9.16
N VAL A 271 -19.05 7.20 9.01
CA VAL A 271 -19.54 6.14 9.91
C VAL A 271 -18.90 6.28 11.29
N THR A 272 -17.59 6.57 11.35
CA THR A 272 -16.87 6.78 12.62
C THR A 272 -17.38 8.02 13.37
N TYR A 273 -17.58 9.15 12.68
CA TYR A 273 -18.16 10.35 13.28
C TYR A 273 -19.62 10.14 13.68
N GLY A 274 -20.40 9.38 12.90
CA GLY A 274 -21.77 9.00 13.26
C GLY A 274 -21.84 8.19 14.56
N ILE A 275 -20.93 7.23 14.75
CA ILE A 275 -20.83 6.45 16.00
C ILE A 275 -20.40 7.33 17.18
N ILE A 276 -19.37 8.17 17.00
CA ILE A 276 -18.90 9.08 18.06
C ILE A 276 -19.98 10.08 18.44
N PHE A 277 -20.69 10.67 17.47
CA PHE A 277 -21.78 11.60 17.71
C PHE A 277 -23.00 10.90 18.35
N GLY A 278 -23.29 9.66 17.97
CA GLY A 278 -24.35 8.86 18.61
C GLY A 278 -24.06 8.58 20.09
N ILE A 279 -22.82 8.19 20.42
CA ILE A 279 -22.43 7.83 21.79
C ILE A 279 -22.23 9.06 22.68
N LEU A 280 -21.58 10.12 22.19
CA LEU A 280 -21.21 11.28 22.99
C LEU A 280 -22.11 12.50 22.74
N GLY A 281 -22.54 12.72 21.50
CA GLY A 281 -23.32 13.89 21.11
C GLY A 281 -24.75 13.85 21.60
N ILE A 282 -25.44 12.71 21.48
CA ILE A 282 -26.85 12.58 21.90
C ILE A 282 -27.00 12.81 23.42
N PRO A 283 -26.21 12.19 24.31
CA PRO A 283 -26.30 12.46 25.75
C PRO A 283 -25.98 13.91 26.09
N MET A 284 -24.99 14.51 25.42
CA MET A 284 -24.62 15.91 25.65
C MET A 284 -25.73 16.89 25.23
N LEU A 285 -26.43 16.60 24.14
CA LEU A 285 -27.59 17.40 23.71
C LEU A 285 -28.79 17.23 24.64
N LEU A 286 -29.04 16.01 25.12
CA LEU A 286 -30.10 15.75 26.10
C LEU A 286 -29.83 16.44 27.45
N THR A 287 -28.58 16.41 27.93
CA THR A 287 -28.20 17.11 29.17
C THR A 287 -28.28 18.62 29.01
N ALA A 288 -27.80 19.17 27.89
CA ALA A 288 -27.94 20.60 27.60
C ALA A 288 -29.42 21.02 27.50
N GLY A 289 -30.26 20.25 26.81
CA GLY A 289 -31.70 20.49 26.73
C GLY A 289 -32.39 20.45 28.10
N TYR A 290 -32.02 19.46 28.93
CA TYR A 290 -32.52 19.36 30.30
C TYR A 290 -32.11 20.57 31.15
N LEU A 291 -30.84 21.00 31.08
CA LEU A 291 -30.35 22.17 31.81
C LEU A 291 -31.06 23.47 31.36
N LEU A 292 -31.33 23.63 30.06
CA LEU A 292 -32.06 24.78 29.55
C LEU A 292 -33.52 24.80 30.03
N ALA A 293 -34.20 23.65 29.99
CA ALA A 293 -35.56 23.53 30.51
C ALA A 293 -35.63 23.80 32.02
N PHE A 294 -34.66 23.28 32.77
CA PHE A 294 -34.54 23.53 34.21
C PHE A 294 -34.28 25.01 34.52
N ALA A 295 -33.36 25.65 33.81
CA ALA A 295 -33.09 27.08 33.94
C ALA A 295 -34.35 27.92 33.65
N TRP A 296 -35.07 27.60 32.58
CA TRP A 296 -36.34 28.26 32.24
C TRP A 296 -37.38 28.11 33.35
N TYR A 297 -37.51 26.91 33.92
CA TYR A 297 -38.41 26.66 35.05
C TYR A 297 -38.02 27.49 36.30
N CYS A 298 -36.73 27.52 36.66
CA CYS A 298 -36.23 28.35 37.76
C CYS A 298 -36.47 29.85 37.52
N LEU A 299 -36.23 30.36 36.31
CA LEU A 299 -36.53 31.73 35.93
C LEU A 299 -38.03 32.02 36.07
N SER A 300 -38.90 31.17 35.53
CA SER A 300 -40.36 31.37 35.60
C SER A 300 -40.89 31.44 37.04
N THR A 301 -40.33 30.63 37.94
CA THR A 301 -40.72 30.58 39.36
C THR A 301 -40.15 31.74 40.17
N MET A 302 -38.93 32.21 39.87
CA MET A 302 -38.37 33.41 40.52
C MET A 302 -39.08 34.70 40.08
N PHE A 303 -39.52 34.79 38.82
CA PHE A 303 -40.17 35.99 38.29
C PHE A 303 -41.69 36.04 38.54
N SER A 304 -42.35 34.94 38.89
CA SER A 304 -43.79 34.94 39.17
C SER A 304 -44.16 35.74 40.45
N GLY A 305 -43.34 35.65 41.50
CA GLY A 305 -43.56 36.38 42.76
C GLY A 305 -43.48 37.92 42.64
N PRO A 306 -42.42 38.48 42.03
CA PRO A 306 -42.30 39.92 41.80
C PRO A 306 -43.41 40.48 40.90
N ILE A 307 -43.78 39.76 39.83
CA ILE A 307 -44.84 40.18 38.92
C ILE A 307 -46.19 40.26 39.65
N ALA A 308 -46.49 39.29 40.52
CA ALA A 308 -47.71 39.34 41.35
C ALA A 308 -47.73 40.57 42.28
N ARG A 309 -46.60 40.87 42.95
CA ARG A 309 -46.50 42.05 43.84
C ARG A 309 -46.60 43.39 43.09
N VAL A 310 -46.04 43.47 41.89
CA VAL A 310 -46.16 44.67 41.03
C VAL A 310 -47.62 44.86 40.59
N ARG A 311 -48.33 43.77 40.27
CA ARG A 311 -49.75 43.82 39.90
C ARG A 311 -50.63 44.29 41.06
N GLU A 312 -50.41 43.76 42.27
CA GLU A 312 -51.11 44.22 43.48
C GLU A 312 -50.79 45.67 43.86
N SER A 313 -49.57 46.13 43.59
CA SER A 313 -49.18 47.54 43.78
C SER A 313 -49.89 48.46 42.79
N ALA A 314 -49.99 48.05 41.52
CA ALA A 314 -50.73 48.77 40.50
C ALA A 314 -52.23 48.87 40.83
N ASP A 315 -52.85 47.78 41.25
CA ASP A 315 -54.27 47.74 41.61
C ASP A 315 -54.57 48.62 42.84
N ARG A 316 -53.68 48.63 43.84
CA ARG A 316 -53.80 49.52 45.01
C ARG A 316 -53.73 51.00 44.62
N LYS A 317 -52.79 51.36 43.73
CA LYS A 317 -52.69 52.74 43.22
C LYS A 317 -53.93 53.13 42.41
N ALA A 318 -54.50 52.21 41.63
CA ALA A 318 -55.71 52.46 40.86
C ALA A 318 -56.93 52.71 41.78
N ARG A 319 -57.11 51.93 42.84
CA ARG A 319 -58.19 52.15 43.84
C ARG A 319 -58.03 53.46 44.58
N ALA A 320 -56.82 53.77 45.06
CA ALA A 320 -56.56 55.04 45.75
C ALA A 320 -56.80 56.27 44.86
N LYS A 321 -56.55 56.15 43.54
CA LYS A 321 -56.87 57.21 42.57
C LYS A 321 -58.39 57.37 42.42
N ALA A 322 -59.13 56.26 42.29
CA ALA A 322 -60.59 56.28 42.19
C ALA A 322 -61.26 56.87 43.46
N GLU A 323 -60.75 56.55 44.65
CA GLU A 323 -61.24 57.13 45.92
C GLU A 323 -60.97 58.64 46.01
N ARG A 324 -59.81 59.12 45.55
CA ARG A 324 -59.53 60.57 45.48
C ARG A 324 -60.44 61.30 44.49
N GLU A 325 -60.68 60.71 43.33
CA GLU A 325 -61.61 61.27 42.34
C GLU A 325 -63.04 61.33 42.88
N ALA A 326 -63.47 60.30 43.63
CA ALA A 326 -64.76 60.29 44.32
C ALA A 326 -64.85 61.32 45.46
N GLY A 327 -63.78 61.53 46.24
CA GLY A 327 -63.72 62.53 47.29
C GLY A 327 -63.80 63.97 46.76
N LEU A 328 -63.08 64.27 45.67
CA LEU A 328 -63.14 65.58 45.01
C LEU A 328 -64.52 65.88 44.40
N ALA A 329 -65.27 64.86 43.99
CA ALA A 329 -66.64 65.03 43.52
C ALA A 329 -67.61 65.47 44.64
N TYR A 330 -67.31 65.18 45.92
CA TYR A 330 -68.12 65.57 47.07
C TYR A 330 -67.84 67.02 47.51
N GLU A 331 -66.63 67.56 47.27
CA GLU A 331 -66.27 68.95 47.58
C GLU A 331 -66.75 69.96 46.52
N ALA A 332 -67.30 69.49 45.39
CA ALA A 332 -67.78 70.33 44.28
C ALA A 332 -69.25 70.77 44.40
N PHE A 333 -69.94 70.45 45.51
CA PHE A 333 -71.29 70.96 45.81
C PHE A 333 -71.22 71.98 46.96
N PRO A 334 -71.53 73.27 46.71
CA PRO A 334 -71.51 74.32 47.73
C PRO A 334 -72.67 74.23 48.74
#